data_AF-A0A1D3CTQ7-F1
#
_entry.id   AF-A0A1D3CTQ7-F1
#
_cell.length_a   1.000
_cell.length_b   1.000
_cell.length_c   1.000
_cell.angle_alpha   90.00
_cell.angle_beta   90.00
_cell.angle_gamma   90.00
#
_symmetry.space_group_name_H-M   'P 1'
#
loop_
_entity.id
_entity.type
_entity.pdbx_description
1 polymer ?
#
loop_
_entity_poly.entity_id
_entity_poly.type
_entity_poly.pdbx_seq_one_letter_code
_entity_poly.pdbx_strand_id
1 'polypeptide(L)'
;MPQPTRRSRKDIWGTVLRIEHDPSHSTGIGLLQHDDGVLSYVPVSAVTRPGDRIIAGEFAPIQPGCCLPLQRIPVGTIVYAIELKPGAGAQLARAAGAYATLLNKDATSATLRLPSGEVRLLPLRCWACVGQAMQPAQQGGPLGAPKPPPLGKAGASRWRGWRPAVRGKAMNAAKHPHGGGTSQKKIARPPVSAWGIQRTGYKTRPRAKPLGGIIRRKRSNKFMRLFGSAAL
;
A
#
# COMPACT_ATOMS: atom_id res chain seq x y z
N MET A 1 -4.77 -0.68 -21.16
CA MET A 1 -3.78 -1.67 -20.66
C MET A 1 -4.47 -2.62 -19.69
N PRO A 2 -4.26 -3.94 -19.78
CA PRO A 2 -4.72 -4.89 -18.77
C PRO A 2 -4.08 -4.55 -17.43
N GLN A 3 -4.88 -4.51 -16.35
CA GLN A 3 -4.39 -4.11 -15.04
C GLN A 3 -3.51 -5.21 -14.43
N PRO A 4 -2.27 -4.93 -14.01
CA PRO A 4 -1.34 -5.95 -13.48
C PRO A 4 -1.80 -6.54 -12.14
N THR A 5 -2.82 -5.94 -11.52
CA THR A 5 -3.29 -6.26 -10.17
C THR A 5 -4.23 -7.47 -10.12
N ARG A 6 -4.63 -8.02 -11.27
CA ARG A 6 -5.50 -9.21 -11.35
C ARG A 6 -4.80 -10.31 -12.15
N ARG A 7 -4.33 -11.35 -11.45
CA ARG A 7 -3.88 -12.59 -12.08
C ARG A 7 -5.10 -13.42 -12.49
N SER A 8 -5.58 -13.20 -13.71
CA SER A 8 -6.72 -13.93 -14.28
C SER A 8 -6.35 -15.36 -14.69
N ARG A 9 -5.12 -15.57 -15.14
CA ARG A 9 -4.59 -16.87 -15.54
C ARG A 9 -4.11 -17.63 -14.31
N LYS A 10 -4.79 -18.74 -14.03
CA LYS A 10 -4.53 -19.63 -12.90
C LYS A 10 -4.11 -21.00 -13.42
N ASP A 11 -3.36 -21.73 -12.60
CA ASP A 11 -2.90 -23.10 -12.77
C ASP A 11 -2.02 -23.33 -14.02
N ILE A 12 -1.45 -22.25 -14.56
CA ILE A 12 -0.52 -22.26 -15.68
C ILE A 12 0.80 -21.64 -15.20
N TRP A 13 1.90 -22.36 -15.39
CA TRP A 13 3.23 -21.85 -15.11
C TRP A 13 3.58 -20.71 -16.06
N GLY A 14 4.34 -19.75 -15.56
CA GLY A 14 4.92 -18.72 -16.38
C GLY A 14 6.36 -18.41 -15.99
N THR A 15 7.16 -18.11 -17.01
CA THR A 15 8.57 -17.70 -16.86
C THR A 15 8.67 -16.19 -16.90
N VAL A 16 9.35 -15.61 -15.91
CA VAL A 16 9.59 -14.16 -15.86
C VAL A 16 10.63 -13.81 -16.93
N LEU A 17 10.21 -13.12 -18.00
CA LEU A 17 11.11 -12.74 -19.07
C LEU A 17 12.00 -11.57 -18.67
N ARG A 18 11.39 -10.54 -18.07
CA ARG A 18 12.10 -9.33 -17.65
C ARG A 18 11.30 -8.57 -16.60
N ILE A 19 12.00 -7.70 -15.89
CA ILE A 19 11.44 -6.82 -14.87
C ILE A 19 11.55 -5.39 -15.39
N GLU A 20 10.43 -4.68 -15.42
CA GLU A 20 10.30 -3.35 -15.98
C GLU A 20 9.89 -2.34 -14.90
N HIS A 21 10.24 -1.07 -15.14
CA HIS A 21 9.72 0.04 -14.38
C HIS A 21 8.40 0.51 -14.97
N ASP A 22 7.35 0.56 -14.14
CA ASP A 22 6.06 1.15 -14.50
C ASP A 22 5.91 2.53 -13.86
N PRO A 23 5.72 3.61 -14.63
CA PRO A 23 5.53 4.95 -14.07
C PRO A 23 4.19 5.12 -13.33
N SER A 24 3.21 4.25 -13.56
CA SER A 24 1.88 4.34 -12.96
C SER A 24 1.78 3.70 -11.56
N HIS A 25 2.78 2.90 -11.18
CA HIS A 25 2.85 2.22 -9.89
C HIS A 25 4.24 2.41 -9.25
N SER A 26 4.35 2.23 -7.94
CA SER A 26 5.68 2.32 -7.28
C SER A 26 6.49 1.03 -7.39
N THR A 27 5.81 -0.12 -7.47
CA THR A 27 6.40 -1.47 -7.48
C THR A 27 6.92 -1.82 -8.87
N GLY A 28 7.99 -2.62 -8.94
CA GLY A 28 8.41 -3.23 -10.20
C GLY A 28 7.37 -4.19 -10.76
N ILE A 29 7.22 -4.23 -12.08
CA ILE A 29 6.35 -5.18 -12.78
C ILE A 29 7.21 -6.17 -13.57
N GLY A 30 6.79 -7.43 -13.63
CA GLY A 30 7.42 -8.45 -14.44
C GLY A 30 6.56 -8.76 -15.65
N LEU A 31 7.21 -8.87 -16.82
CA LEU A 31 6.60 -9.52 -17.97
C LEU A 31 6.73 -11.03 -17.79
N LEU A 32 5.59 -11.69 -17.68
CA LEU A 32 5.47 -13.13 -17.53
C LEU A 32 5.05 -13.75 -18.86
N GLN A 33 5.76 -14.77 -19.32
CA GLN A 33 5.31 -15.63 -20.42
C GLN A 33 4.75 -16.91 -19.84
N HIS A 34 3.44 -17.12 -20.02
CA HIS A 34 2.80 -18.38 -19.65
C HIS A 34 3.18 -19.49 -20.62
N ASP A 35 3.10 -20.75 -20.16
CA ASP A 35 3.38 -21.91 -21.01
C ASP A 35 2.45 -21.98 -22.24
N ASP A 36 1.24 -21.41 -22.18
CA ASP A 36 0.32 -21.27 -23.33
C ASP A 36 0.79 -20.21 -24.37
N GLY A 37 1.95 -19.57 -24.16
CA GLY A 37 2.50 -18.53 -25.04
C GLY A 37 1.99 -17.11 -24.79
N VAL A 38 0.98 -16.91 -23.95
CA VAL A 38 0.44 -15.58 -23.66
C VAL A 38 1.29 -14.83 -22.65
N LEU A 39 1.48 -13.55 -22.93
CA LEU A 39 2.21 -12.63 -22.08
C LEU A 39 1.26 -11.92 -21.10
N SER A 40 1.68 -11.78 -19.85
CA SER A 40 0.95 -11.02 -18.83
C SER A 40 1.90 -10.17 -17.98
N TYR A 41 1.39 -9.06 -17.46
CA TYR A 41 2.11 -8.23 -16.52
C TYR A 41 1.64 -8.51 -15.09
N VAL A 42 2.59 -8.74 -14.20
CA VAL A 42 2.30 -9.02 -12.78
C VAL A 42 3.22 -8.20 -11.87
N PRO A 43 2.75 -7.78 -10.69
CA PRO A 43 3.67 -7.29 -9.66
C PRO A 43 4.61 -8.44 -9.27
N VAL A 44 5.90 -8.14 -9.20
CA VAL A 44 6.94 -9.10 -8.85
C VAL A 44 7.35 -9.01 -7.39
N SER A 45 7.88 -10.12 -6.87
CA SER A 45 8.45 -10.16 -5.52
C SER A 45 9.83 -9.51 -5.53
N ALA A 46 10.29 -9.02 -4.39
CA ALA A 46 11.60 -8.40 -4.22
C ALA A 46 12.77 -9.34 -4.60
N VAL A 47 12.56 -10.66 -4.50
CA VAL A 47 13.58 -11.68 -4.79
C VAL A 47 13.48 -12.22 -6.22
N THR A 48 12.40 -11.92 -6.93
CA THR A 48 12.17 -12.44 -8.29
C THR A 48 13.23 -11.92 -9.25
N ARG A 49 13.78 -12.82 -10.07
CA ARG A 49 14.74 -12.53 -11.14
C ARG A 49 14.18 -12.97 -12.51
N PRO A 50 14.68 -12.40 -13.61
CA PRO A 50 14.42 -12.96 -14.94
C PRO A 50 14.86 -14.43 -15.01
N GLY A 51 14.03 -15.27 -15.61
CA GLY A 51 14.20 -16.73 -15.67
C GLY A 51 13.43 -17.52 -14.61
N ASP A 52 12.98 -16.87 -13.53
CA ASP A 52 12.21 -17.55 -12.49
C ASP A 52 10.86 -18.03 -13.03
N ARG A 53 10.46 -19.24 -12.63
CA ARG A 53 9.12 -19.78 -12.91
C ARG A 53 8.18 -19.50 -11.74
N ILE A 54 7.06 -18.84 -12.04
CA ILE A 54 6.02 -18.52 -11.06
C ILE A 54 4.67 -19.04 -11.57
N ILE A 55 3.81 -19.39 -10.62
CA ILE A 55 2.46 -19.86 -10.90
C ILE A 55 1.46 -19.18 -9.96
N ALA A 56 0.24 -19.02 -10.44
CA ALA A 56 -0.90 -18.65 -9.62
C ALA A 56 -1.83 -19.85 -9.56
N GLY A 57 -2.01 -20.50 -8.41
CA GLY A 57 -2.79 -21.72 -8.33
C GLY A 57 -3.10 -22.11 -6.89
N GLU A 58 -4.09 -22.98 -6.68
CA GLU A 58 -4.44 -23.44 -5.33
C GLU A 58 -3.35 -24.34 -4.72
N PHE A 59 -2.67 -25.11 -5.57
CA PHE A 59 -1.62 -26.06 -5.19
C PHE A 59 -0.22 -25.57 -5.60
N ALA A 60 -0.06 -24.28 -5.84
CA ALA A 60 1.24 -23.70 -6.16
C ALA A 60 2.25 -23.91 -5.02
N PRO A 61 3.56 -23.95 -5.31
CA PRO A 61 4.57 -23.99 -4.26
C PRO A 61 4.59 -22.68 -3.47
N ILE A 62 4.96 -22.75 -2.20
CA ILE A 62 5.11 -21.59 -1.32
C ILE A 62 6.46 -20.93 -1.61
N GLN A 63 6.58 -20.35 -2.81
CA GLN A 63 7.77 -19.67 -3.30
C GLN A 63 7.48 -18.19 -3.54
N PRO A 64 8.46 -17.29 -3.33
CA PRO A 64 8.29 -15.87 -3.60
C PRO A 64 7.83 -15.61 -5.04
N GLY A 65 6.77 -14.82 -5.20
CA GLY A 65 6.20 -14.52 -6.53
C GLY A 65 5.07 -15.45 -6.98
N CYS A 66 4.93 -16.64 -6.36
CA CYS A 66 3.76 -17.49 -6.55
C CYS A 66 2.54 -16.91 -5.83
N CYS A 67 1.35 -17.15 -6.38
CA CYS A 67 0.08 -16.62 -5.87
C CYS A 67 -0.86 -17.77 -5.49
N LEU A 68 -1.39 -17.70 -4.27
CA LEU A 68 -2.22 -18.74 -3.66
C LEU A 68 -3.40 -18.12 -2.92
N PRO A 69 -4.50 -18.88 -2.71
CA PRO A 69 -5.49 -18.51 -1.70
C PRO A 69 -4.88 -18.54 -0.29
N LEU A 70 -5.31 -17.62 0.57
CA LEU A 70 -4.83 -17.50 1.95
C LEU A 70 -4.98 -18.81 2.74
N GLN A 71 -5.97 -19.64 2.40
CA GLN A 71 -6.15 -20.98 2.99
C GLN A 71 -4.88 -21.84 2.91
N ARG A 72 -4.17 -21.80 1.78
CA ARG A 72 -3.04 -22.69 1.46
C ARG A 72 -1.69 -22.13 1.91
N ILE A 73 -1.62 -20.82 2.15
CA ILE A 73 -0.39 -20.14 2.59
C ILE A 73 -0.15 -20.39 4.09
N PRO A 74 1.02 -20.91 4.54
CA PRO A 74 1.24 -21.20 5.96
C PRO A 74 1.30 -19.92 6.80
N VAL A 75 0.90 -20.07 8.06
CA VAL A 75 0.93 -18.97 9.04
C VAL A 75 2.38 -18.52 9.28
N GLY A 76 2.57 -17.23 9.53
CA GLY A 76 3.89 -16.60 9.71
C GLY A 76 4.54 -16.12 8.41
N THR A 77 4.02 -16.52 7.24
CA THR A 77 4.54 -16.05 5.96
C THR A 77 4.25 -14.57 5.70
N ILE A 78 5.17 -13.94 4.97
CA ILE A 78 4.97 -12.62 4.40
C ILE A 78 4.30 -12.74 3.02
N VAL A 79 3.31 -11.88 2.78
CA VAL A 79 2.51 -11.86 1.57
C VAL A 79 2.30 -10.43 1.06
N TYR A 80 2.11 -10.28 -0.23
CA TYR A 80 1.83 -9.00 -0.90
C TYR A 80 0.73 -9.18 -1.95
N ALA A 81 0.25 -8.06 -2.52
CA ALA A 81 -0.81 -8.05 -3.53
C ALA A 81 -2.06 -8.85 -3.11
N ILE A 82 -2.61 -8.52 -1.94
CA ILE A 82 -3.67 -9.30 -1.30
C ILE A 82 -5.05 -8.79 -1.73
N GLU A 83 -5.97 -9.71 -2.00
CA GLU A 83 -7.37 -9.40 -2.27
C GLU A 83 -8.14 -9.02 -1.00
N LEU A 84 -8.95 -7.97 -1.07
CA LEU A 84 -9.84 -7.60 0.03
C LEU A 84 -11.10 -8.48 0.09
N LYS A 85 -11.58 -8.92 -1.08
CA LYS A 85 -12.68 -9.84 -1.29
C LYS A 85 -12.27 -10.85 -2.35
N PRO A 86 -12.69 -12.11 -2.27
CA PRO A 86 -12.34 -13.12 -3.27
C PRO A 86 -12.69 -12.66 -4.68
N GLY A 87 -11.72 -12.67 -5.60
CA GLY A 87 -11.92 -12.31 -7.01
C GLY A 87 -11.98 -10.81 -7.31
N ALA A 88 -11.87 -9.94 -6.30
CA ALA A 88 -11.85 -8.48 -6.49
C ALA A 88 -10.48 -7.93 -6.94
N GLY A 89 -9.50 -8.81 -7.13
CA GLY A 89 -8.12 -8.45 -7.46
C GLY A 89 -7.36 -7.86 -6.27
N ALA A 90 -6.05 -7.71 -6.45
CA ALA A 90 -5.16 -7.22 -5.41
C ALA A 90 -5.48 -5.75 -5.07
N GLN A 91 -5.68 -5.48 -3.77
CA GLN A 91 -5.98 -4.13 -3.25
C GLN A 91 -5.05 -3.74 -2.11
N LEU A 92 -4.61 -4.70 -1.30
CA LEU A 92 -3.77 -4.49 -0.12
C LEU A 92 -2.31 -4.84 -0.41
N ALA A 93 -1.38 -4.19 0.29
CA ALA A 93 0.06 -4.42 0.20
C ALA A 93 0.60 -4.44 -1.26
N ARG A 94 0.31 -3.39 -2.03
CA ARG A 94 0.70 -3.26 -3.44
C ARG A 94 1.90 -2.35 -3.71
N ALA A 95 2.21 -1.45 -2.78
CA ALA A 95 3.26 -0.46 -2.96
C ALA A 95 4.65 -1.10 -2.89
N ALA A 96 5.65 -0.43 -3.46
CA ALA A 96 7.04 -0.86 -3.39
C ALA A 96 7.46 -1.16 -1.95
N GLY A 97 8.06 -2.34 -1.73
CA GLY A 97 8.50 -2.80 -0.42
C GLY A 97 7.37 -3.14 0.56
N ALA A 98 6.10 -3.07 0.16
CA ALA A 98 4.99 -3.41 1.05
C ALA A 98 4.84 -4.93 1.20
N TYR A 99 4.56 -5.36 2.42
CA TYR A 99 4.19 -6.74 2.75
C TYR A 99 3.20 -6.73 3.91
N ALA A 100 2.44 -7.80 4.04
CA ALA A 100 1.64 -8.12 5.20
C ALA A 100 2.10 -9.48 5.76
N THR A 101 1.85 -9.71 7.04
CA THR A 101 2.17 -11.00 7.68
C THR A 101 0.90 -11.74 8.00
N LEU A 102 0.81 -13.00 7.60
CA LEU A 102 -0.29 -13.90 7.98
C LEU A 102 -0.09 -14.33 9.43
N LEU A 103 -0.94 -13.86 10.33
CA LEU A 103 -0.80 -14.10 11.77
C LEU A 103 -1.48 -15.38 12.22
N ASN A 104 -2.72 -15.60 11.77
CA ASN A 104 -3.54 -16.75 12.16
C ASN A 104 -4.49 -17.11 11.02
N LYS A 105 -4.98 -18.36 11.02
CA LYS A 105 -6.02 -18.85 10.12
C LYS A 105 -7.09 -19.55 10.95
N ASP A 106 -8.30 -19.04 10.87
CA ASP A 106 -9.50 -19.62 11.46
C ASP A 106 -10.25 -20.44 10.39
N ALA A 107 -11.40 -21.04 10.74
CA ALA A 107 -12.17 -21.87 9.81
C ALA A 107 -12.67 -21.12 8.56
N THR A 108 -12.97 -19.83 8.66
CA THR A 108 -13.56 -19.02 7.57
C THR A 108 -12.70 -17.83 7.15
N SER A 109 -11.83 -17.35 8.04
CA SER A 109 -11.05 -16.13 7.85
C SER A 109 -9.57 -16.28 8.20
N ALA A 110 -8.74 -15.53 7.51
CA ALA A 110 -7.34 -15.32 7.82
C ALA A 110 -7.14 -13.95 8.50
N THR A 111 -6.31 -13.92 9.54
CA THR A 111 -5.89 -12.70 10.21
C THR A 111 -4.55 -12.22 9.65
N LEU A 112 -4.54 -11.02 9.06
CA LEU A 112 -3.35 -10.42 8.47
C LEU A 112 -2.95 -9.14 9.19
N ARG A 113 -1.65 -8.97 9.42
CA ARG A 113 -1.05 -7.70 9.83
C ARG A 113 -0.59 -6.92 8.61
N LEU A 114 -1.26 -5.81 8.32
CA LEU A 114 -1.00 -4.94 7.18
C LEU A 114 0.23 -4.04 7.40
N PRO A 115 0.83 -3.47 6.33
CA PRO A 115 1.94 -2.51 6.43
C PRO A 115 1.64 -1.29 7.33
N SER A 116 0.36 -0.92 7.46
CA SER A 116 -0.11 0.16 8.33
C SER A 116 -0.02 -0.18 9.83
N GLY A 117 0.25 -1.44 10.18
CA GLY A 117 0.12 -1.99 11.53
C GLY A 117 -1.33 -2.32 11.92
N GLU A 118 -2.28 -2.20 11.00
CA GLU A 118 -3.65 -2.71 11.17
C GLU A 118 -3.64 -4.24 11.12
N VAL A 119 -4.39 -4.87 12.02
CA VAL A 119 -4.71 -6.30 12.01
C VAL A 119 -6.13 -6.45 11.50
N ARG A 120 -6.29 -7.23 10.42
CA ARG A 120 -7.52 -7.34 9.66
C ARG A 120 -7.84 -8.79 9.31
N LEU A 121 -9.11 -9.16 9.42
CA LEU A 121 -9.69 -10.40 8.94
C LEU A 121 -10.04 -10.29 7.45
N LEU A 122 -9.63 -11.28 6.68
CA LEU A 122 -10.02 -11.49 5.29
C LEU A 122 -10.55 -12.93 5.11
N PRO A 123 -11.47 -13.17 4.16
CA PRO A 123 -11.88 -14.53 3.81
C PRO A 123 -10.70 -15.40 3.38
N LEU A 124 -10.70 -16.69 3.77
CA LEU A 124 -9.64 -17.63 3.38
C LEU A 124 -9.48 -17.81 1.87
N ARG A 125 -10.55 -17.58 1.11
CA ARG A 125 -10.59 -17.68 -0.36
C ARG A 125 -9.93 -16.49 -1.07
N CYS A 126 -9.56 -15.43 -0.35
CA CYS A 126 -8.83 -14.31 -0.94
C CYS A 126 -7.45 -14.75 -1.42
N TRP A 127 -7.01 -14.23 -2.55
CA TRP A 127 -5.69 -14.53 -3.11
C TRP A 127 -4.62 -13.58 -2.58
N ALA A 128 -3.40 -14.08 -2.47
CA ALA A 128 -2.22 -13.31 -2.11
C ALA A 128 -0.96 -13.89 -2.77
N CYS A 129 0.01 -13.04 -3.07
CA CYS A 129 1.32 -13.47 -3.53
C CYS A 129 2.27 -13.65 -2.35
N VAL A 130 3.08 -14.70 -2.37
CA VAL A 130 4.08 -14.97 -1.32
C VAL A 130 5.29 -14.04 -1.50
N GLY A 131 5.76 -13.43 -0.41
CA GLY A 131 6.93 -12.56 -0.38
C GLY A 131 6.61 -11.09 -0.09
N GLN A 132 7.48 -10.21 -0.56
CA GLN A 132 7.38 -8.75 -0.43
C GLN A 132 7.33 -8.12 -1.82
N ALA A 133 6.52 -7.08 -2.00
CA ALA A 133 6.45 -6.37 -3.27
C ALA A 133 7.81 -5.74 -3.63
N MET A 134 8.28 -5.94 -4.87
CA MET A 134 9.58 -5.43 -5.31
C MET A 134 9.67 -3.91 -5.21
N GLN A 135 10.76 -3.42 -4.62
CA GLN A 135 11.14 -2.02 -4.70
C GLN A 135 12.11 -1.84 -5.87
N PRO A 136 11.75 -1.06 -6.91
CA PRO A 136 12.66 -0.86 -8.04
C PRO A 136 13.89 -0.08 -7.60
N ALA A 137 15.06 -0.40 -8.16
CA ALA A 137 16.35 0.20 -7.80
C ALA A 137 16.36 1.74 -7.90
N GLN A 138 15.60 2.33 -8.84
CA GLN A 138 15.44 3.80 -8.94
C GLN A 138 14.78 4.45 -7.71
N GLN A 139 14.12 3.68 -6.85
CA GLN A 139 13.52 4.14 -5.59
C GLN A 139 14.26 3.61 -4.35
N GLY A 140 15.35 2.87 -4.50
CA GLY A 140 16.18 2.36 -3.42
C GLY A 140 17.52 3.09 -3.35
N GLY A 141 17.93 3.50 -2.16
CA GLY A 141 19.36 3.56 -1.85
C GLY A 141 19.95 2.13 -1.83
N PRO A 142 21.19 1.92 -1.36
CA PRO A 142 21.77 0.58 -1.22
C PRO A 142 20.80 -0.39 -0.52
N LEU A 143 20.85 -1.68 -0.89
CA LEU A 143 19.95 -2.75 -0.40
C LEU A 143 19.62 -2.56 1.09
N GLY A 144 18.40 -2.16 1.41
CA GLY A 144 17.94 -1.92 2.79
C GLY A 144 17.56 -0.48 3.14
N ALA A 145 17.80 0.51 2.26
CA ALA A 145 17.35 1.87 2.50
C ALA A 145 15.81 2.02 2.37
N PRO A 146 15.08 2.37 3.44
CA PRO A 146 13.61 2.46 3.44
C PRO A 146 13.06 3.69 2.71
N LYS A 147 13.91 4.52 2.11
CA LYS A 147 13.55 5.84 1.62
C LYS A 147 14.10 6.08 0.20
N PRO A 148 13.26 6.56 -0.74
CA PRO A 148 13.74 6.97 -2.05
C PRO A 148 14.69 8.17 -1.93
N PRO A 149 15.64 8.33 -2.87
CA PRO A 149 16.54 9.46 -2.88
C PRO A 149 15.76 10.79 -2.93
N PRO A 150 16.31 11.88 -2.36
CA PRO A 150 15.70 13.19 -2.47
C PRO A 150 15.57 13.59 -3.95
N LEU A 151 14.52 14.34 -4.28
CA LEU A 151 14.23 14.74 -5.67
C LEU A 151 15.28 15.65 -6.31
N GLY A 152 16.17 16.25 -5.51
CA GLY A 152 17.26 17.14 -5.94
C GLY A 152 16.81 18.53 -6.39
N LYS A 153 15.73 18.64 -7.17
CA LYS A 153 15.20 19.91 -7.69
C LYS A 153 13.68 19.98 -7.64
N ALA A 154 13.14 21.20 -7.52
CA ALA A 154 11.69 21.43 -7.48
C ALA A 154 10.96 20.96 -8.75
N GLY A 155 11.61 21.05 -9.92
CA GLY A 155 11.05 20.61 -11.21
C GLY A 155 10.76 19.11 -11.27
N ALA A 156 11.50 18.27 -10.54
CA ALA A 156 11.25 16.83 -10.52
C ALA A 156 9.87 16.47 -9.94
N SER A 157 9.36 17.26 -8.99
CA SER A 157 7.98 17.11 -8.49
C SER A 157 6.96 17.39 -9.60
N ARG A 158 7.22 18.39 -10.45
CA ARG A 158 6.33 18.78 -11.56
C ARG A 158 6.25 17.68 -12.61
N TRP A 159 7.37 17.02 -12.92
CA TRP A 159 7.40 15.88 -13.84
C TRP A 159 6.55 14.69 -13.38
N ARG A 160 6.37 14.54 -12.06
CA ARG A 160 5.51 13.52 -11.45
C ARG A 160 4.03 13.95 -11.36
N GLY A 161 3.66 15.10 -11.93
CA GLY A 161 2.31 15.66 -11.87
C GLY A 161 1.96 16.43 -10.60
N TRP A 162 2.90 16.62 -9.67
CA TRP A 162 2.64 17.36 -8.44
C TRP A 162 2.76 18.86 -8.69
N ARG A 163 1.72 19.63 -8.33
CA ARG A 163 1.73 21.11 -8.39
C ARG A 163 2.22 21.70 -7.07
N PRO A 164 2.84 22.90 -7.09
CA PRO A 164 3.23 23.57 -5.85
C PRO A 164 1.99 23.85 -4.99
N ALA A 165 2.05 23.48 -3.71
CA ALA A 165 1.01 23.75 -2.74
C ALA A 165 1.39 24.96 -1.88
N VAL A 166 0.48 25.94 -1.76
CA VAL A 166 0.68 27.12 -0.92
C VAL A 166 0.26 26.81 0.52
N ARG A 167 1.08 27.23 1.48
CA ARG A 167 0.77 27.06 2.92
C ARG A 167 -0.41 27.96 3.30
N GLY A 168 -1.35 27.44 4.11
CA GLY A 168 -2.50 28.22 4.59
C GLY A 168 -2.15 29.52 5.33
N LYS A 169 -1.00 29.53 6.03
CA LYS A 169 -0.44 30.71 6.69
C LYS A 169 -0.07 31.85 5.73
N ALA A 170 0.27 31.52 4.48
CA ALA A 170 0.64 32.50 3.45
C ALA A 170 -0.57 32.99 2.65
N MET A 171 -1.79 32.64 3.08
CA MET A 171 -3.04 33.07 2.44
C MET A 171 -3.70 34.20 3.24
N ASN A 172 -4.72 34.84 2.65
CA ASN A 172 -5.57 35.80 3.36
C ASN A 172 -6.59 35.07 4.25
N ALA A 173 -7.12 35.76 5.25
CA ALA A 173 -8.09 35.21 6.22
C ALA A 173 -9.35 34.62 5.54
N ALA A 174 -9.77 35.17 4.40
CA ALA A 174 -10.89 34.66 3.61
C ALA A 174 -10.64 33.28 2.98
N LYS A 175 -9.37 32.91 2.71
CA LYS A 175 -9.03 31.66 2.00
C LYS A 175 -8.63 30.52 2.92
N HIS A 176 -8.09 30.83 4.09
CA HIS A 176 -7.67 29.80 5.04
C HIS A 176 -7.85 30.31 6.47
N PRO A 177 -8.28 29.45 7.43
CA PRO A 177 -8.40 29.81 8.84
C PRO A 177 -7.08 30.21 9.54
N HIS A 178 -5.95 30.08 8.84
CA HIS A 178 -4.61 30.47 9.34
C HIS A 178 -4.06 31.68 8.59
N GLY A 179 -4.81 32.20 7.63
CA GLY A 179 -4.40 33.31 6.80
C GLY A 179 -4.66 34.66 7.47
N GLY A 180 -4.03 35.69 6.92
CA GLY A 180 -4.11 37.07 7.41
C GLY A 180 -3.09 37.42 8.50
N GLY A 181 -3.18 38.66 8.97
CA GLY A 181 -2.21 39.27 9.89
C GLY A 181 -1.06 39.98 9.19
N THR A 182 -0.55 41.03 9.83
CA THR A 182 0.45 41.96 9.26
C THR A 182 1.88 41.39 9.19
N SER A 183 2.17 40.31 9.92
CA SER A 183 3.52 39.72 10.01
C SER A 183 3.46 38.22 10.25
N GLN A 184 4.61 37.55 10.16
CA GLN A 184 4.74 36.10 10.33
C GLN A 184 4.44 35.68 11.79
N LYS A 185 3.17 35.42 12.10
CA LYS A 185 2.74 35.04 13.46
C LYS A 185 2.71 33.52 13.68
N LYS A 186 2.87 33.07 14.92
CA LYS A 186 2.54 31.68 15.29
C LYS A 186 1.02 31.50 15.18
N ILE A 187 0.59 30.27 14.87
CA ILE A 187 -0.84 29.97 14.74
C ILE A 187 -1.42 29.96 16.17
N ALA A 188 -2.28 30.94 16.49
CA ALA A 188 -2.93 31.05 17.81
C ALA A 188 -4.09 30.05 18.01
N ARG A 189 -4.33 29.19 17.01
CA ARG A 189 -5.41 28.21 16.96
C ARG A 189 -4.85 26.83 16.64
N PRO A 190 -5.56 25.73 16.98
CA PRO A 190 -5.17 24.40 16.52
C PRO A 190 -4.98 24.37 14.99
N PRO A 191 -4.03 23.57 14.49
CA PRO A 191 -3.82 23.45 13.06
C PRO A 191 -5.04 22.81 12.41
N VAL A 192 -5.68 23.53 11.49
CA VAL A 192 -6.85 23.10 10.72
C VAL A 192 -6.53 23.03 9.23
N SER A 193 -7.36 22.30 8.49
CA SER A 193 -7.39 22.31 7.04
C SER A 193 -8.03 23.61 6.51
N ALA A 194 -8.01 23.79 5.19
CA ALA A 194 -8.66 24.93 4.54
C ALA A 194 -10.17 25.03 4.87
N TRP A 195 -10.81 23.89 5.16
CA TRP A 195 -12.21 23.78 5.52
C TRP A 195 -12.46 23.85 7.04
N GLY A 196 -11.46 24.21 7.84
CA GLY A 196 -11.61 24.32 9.30
C GLY A 196 -11.56 23.00 10.07
N ILE A 197 -11.40 21.85 9.40
CA ILE A 197 -11.29 20.55 10.06
C ILE A 197 -9.92 20.44 10.73
N GLN A 198 -9.89 20.06 12.01
CA GLN A 198 -8.64 19.87 12.75
C GLN A 198 -7.72 18.83 12.08
N ARG A 199 -6.47 19.23 11.81
CA ARG A 199 -5.46 18.37 11.16
C ARG A 199 -4.86 17.37 12.13
N THR A 200 -4.61 17.80 13.37
CA THR A 200 -3.85 16.99 14.33
C THR A 200 -4.79 16.14 15.16
N GLY A 201 -4.81 14.84 14.88
CA GLY A 201 -5.42 13.83 15.74
C GLY A 201 -6.95 13.77 15.78
N TYR A 202 -7.63 14.61 14.99
CA TYR A 202 -9.04 14.41 14.67
C TYR A 202 -9.25 13.09 13.91
N LYS A 203 -10.24 12.30 14.33
CA LYS A 203 -10.55 11.00 13.71
C LYS A 203 -11.54 11.20 12.57
N THR A 204 -11.08 11.04 11.33
CA THR A 204 -11.89 11.27 10.12
C THR A 204 -12.76 10.09 9.70
N ARG A 205 -12.53 8.88 10.24
CA ARG A 205 -13.37 7.71 9.94
C ARG A 205 -14.73 7.88 10.63
N PRO A 206 -15.86 7.83 9.91
CA PRO A 206 -17.19 7.91 10.51
C PRO A 206 -17.40 6.81 11.56
N ARG A 207 -18.04 7.16 12.68
CA ARG A 207 -18.35 6.20 13.77
C ARG A 207 -19.36 5.14 13.32
N ALA A 208 -20.35 5.53 12.51
CA ALA A 208 -21.36 4.62 11.97
C ALA A 208 -20.82 3.60 10.95
N LYS A 209 -19.61 3.81 10.39
CA LYS A 209 -19.06 2.88 9.41
C LYS A 209 -18.64 1.57 10.11
N PRO A 210 -19.22 0.41 9.74
CA PRO A 210 -18.89 -0.85 10.38
C PRO A 210 -17.39 -1.14 10.22
N LEU A 211 -16.78 -1.76 11.24
CA LEU A 211 -15.36 -2.14 11.19
C LEU A 211 -15.07 -3.14 10.06
N GLY A 212 -16.09 -3.88 9.61
CA GLY A 212 -15.91 -4.94 8.61
C GLY A 212 -15.03 -6.01 9.22
N GLY A 213 -13.81 -6.18 8.69
CA GLY A 213 -12.81 -7.10 9.22
C GLY A 213 -11.71 -6.46 10.09
N ILE A 214 -11.81 -5.18 10.46
CA ILE A 214 -10.75 -4.52 11.24
C ILE A 214 -10.81 -4.99 12.70
N ILE A 215 -9.83 -5.79 13.13
CA ILE A 215 -9.68 -6.21 14.53
C ILE A 215 -8.98 -5.12 15.34
N ARG A 216 -7.78 -4.74 14.88
CA ARG A 216 -6.92 -3.79 15.58
C ARG A 216 -6.35 -2.80 14.59
N ARG A 217 -6.27 -1.54 14.97
CA ARG A 217 -5.59 -0.52 14.19
C ARG A 217 -4.81 0.41 15.10
N LYS A 218 -3.73 0.98 14.59
CA LYS A 218 -3.01 2.04 15.29
C LYS A 218 -3.93 3.25 15.42
N ARG A 219 -4.36 3.56 16.64
CA ARG A 219 -5.14 4.77 16.95
C ARG A 219 -4.14 5.90 17.22
N SER A 220 -4.26 7.02 16.51
CA SER A 220 -3.47 8.20 16.80
C SER A 220 -4.01 8.87 18.07
N ASN A 221 -3.31 8.69 19.20
CA ASN A 221 -3.62 9.39 20.45
C ASN A 221 -3.05 10.81 20.50
N LYS A 222 -2.59 11.35 19.37
CA LYS A 222 -1.90 12.65 19.32
C LYS A 222 -2.81 13.81 19.74
N PHE A 223 -4.12 13.72 19.49
CA PHE A 223 -5.08 14.73 19.96
C PHE A 223 -5.25 14.67 21.48
N MET A 224 -5.58 13.50 22.03
CA MET A 224 -5.74 13.31 23.48
C MET A 224 -4.46 13.67 24.26
N ARG A 225 -3.28 13.43 23.68
CA ARG A 225 -1.99 13.83 24.28
C ARG A 225 -1.73 15.34 24.25
N LEU A 226 -2.29 16.07 23.27
CA LEU A 226 -2.05 17.51 23.12
C LEU A 226 -3.14 18.37 23.77
N PHE A 227 -4.36 17.85 23.88
CA PHE A 227 -5.54 18.64 24.26
C PHE A 227 -6.40 17.98 25.36
N GLY A 228 -5.97 16.85 25.94
CA GLY A 228 -6.72 16.13 26.98
C GLY A 228 -7.88 15.28 26.45
N SER A 229 -8.48 14.47 27.32
CA SER A 229 -9.61 13.57 26.99
C SER A 229 -10.97 14.27 26.91
N ALA A 230 -11.09 15.49 27.46
CA ALA A 230 -12.35 16.20 27.68
C ALA A 230 -12.91 16.96 26.46
N ALA A 231 -12.26 16.89 25.29
CA ALA A 231 -12.60 17.70 24.11
C ALA A 231 -13.27 16.91 22.97
N LEU A 232 -14.15 15.94 23.29
CA LEU A 232 -14.82 15.08 22.30
C LEU A 232 -16.33 14.98 22.48
#